data_AF-A0A962I7J0-F1
#
_entry.id   AF-A0A962I7J0-F1
#
_cell.length_a   1.000
_cell.length_b   1.000
_cell.length_c   1.000
_cell.angle_alpha   90.00
_cell.angle_beta   90.00
_cell.angle_gamma   90.00
#
_symmetry.space_group_name_H-M   'P 1'
#
loop_
_entity.id
_entity.type
_entity.pdbx_description
1 polymer ?
#
loop_
_entity_poly.entity_id
_entity_poly.type
_entity_poly.pdbx_seq_one_letter_code
_entity_poly.pdbx_strand_id
1 'polypeptide(L)'
;MFDHAAAATAALPALPAAASNYPRMLLLRRPDGFRHASDSASDNAYMQATDFDAERAVAQWQGLVDALRAAGHLVLALPGDPTTPEAVFPNNVFATAPGRLVI
;
A
#
# COMPACT_ATOMS: atom_id res chain seq x y z
N MET A 1 -1.07 -10.27 -9.60
CA MET A 1 -0.63 -9.40 -8.48
C MET A 1 0.88 -9.14 -8.45
N PHE A 2 1.76 -10.12 -8.71
CA PHE A 2 3.22 -9.95 -8.52
C PHE A 2 4.04 -9.55 -9.76
N ASP A 3 3.47 -9.60 -10.97
CA ASP A 3 4.22 -9.34 -12.21
C ASP A 3 4.72 -7.88 -12.32
N HIS A 4 3.97 -6.93 -11.73
CA HIS A 4 4.38 -5.51 -11.65
C HIS A 4 5.41 -5.20 -10.56
N ALA A 5 5.70 -6.15 -9.65
CA ALA A 5 6.63 -5.93 -8.55
C ALA A 5 8.10 -6.06 -8.99
N ALA A 6 8.38 -6.93 -9.97
CA ALA A 6 9.74 -7.19 -10.46
C ALA A 6 10.37 -5.95 -11.12
N ALA A 7 9.58 -5.21 -11.92
CA ALA A 7 10.04 -3.96 -12.53
C ALA A 7 10.33 -2.88 -11.48
N ALA A 8 9.58 -2.87 -10.36
CA ALA A 8 9.72 -1.88 -9.31
C ALA A 8 10.92 -2.17 -8.37
N THR A 9 11.38 -3.42 -8.29
CA THR A 9 12.52 -3.81 -7.43
C THR A 9 13.88 -3.46 -8.04
N ALA A 10 14.01 -3.52 -9.37
CA ALA A 10 15.26 -3.29 -10.09
C ALA A 10 15.80 -1.84 -9.98
N ALA A 11 14.96 -0.89 -9.59
CA ALA A 11 15.32 0.52 -9.46
C ALA A 11 15.42 1.00 -7.99
N LEU A 12 15.29 0.10 -7.01
CA LEU A 12 15.33 0.50 -5.61
C LEU A 12 16.77 0.84 -5.20
N PRO A 13 17.00 2.01 -4.59
CA PRO A 13 18.30 2.32 -4.02
C PRO A 13 18.63 1.32 -2.91
N ALA A 14 19.92 1.14 -2.64
CA ALA A 14 20.37 0.34 -1.50
C ALA A 14 19.67 0.82 -0.23
N LEU A 15 19.08 -0.12 0.52
CA LEU A 15 18.43 0.21 1.77
C LEU A 15 19.47 0.79 2.74
N PRO A 16 19.16 1.89 3.43
CA PRO A 16 20.07 2.43 4.44
C PRO A 16 20.36 1.38 5.53
N ALA A 17 21.51 1.52 6.19
CA ALA A 17 21.83 0.70 7.35
C ALA A 17 20.72 0.82 8.41
N ALA A 18 20.38 -0.28 9.07
CA ALA A 18 19.34 -0.26 10.10
C ALA A 18 19.85 0.54 11.30
N ALA A 19 19.35 1.76 11.47
CA ALA A 19 19.71 2.67 12.57
C ALA A 19 18.64 2.73 13.67
N SER A 20 17.47 2.10 13.46
CA SER A 20 16.35 2.09 14.41
C SER A 20 15.42 0.89 14.18
N ASN A 21 14.43 0.74 15.05
CA ASN A 21 13.36 -0.25 14.93
C ASN A 21 12.27 0.14 13.90
N TYR A 22 12.40 1.29 13.23
CA TYR A 22 11.46 1.72 12.21
C TYR A 22 11.72 1.01 10.87
N PRO A 23 10.67 0.77 10.07
CA PRO A 23 10.83 0.18 8.74
C PRO A 23 11.68 1.09 7.84
N ARG A 24 12.66 0.47 7.17
CA ARG A 24 13.54 1.17 6.21
C ARG A 24 12.85 1.49 4.89
N MET A 25 11.85 0.70 4.54
CA MET A 25 11.06 0.86 3.33
C MET A 25 9.61 0.47 3.63
N LEU A 26 8.69 1.21 3.04
CA LEU A 26 7.25 0.99 3.13
C LEU A 26 6.72 0.69 1.74
N LEU A 27 6.01 -0.44 1.61
CA LEU A 27 5.31 -0.81 0.38
C LEU A 27 3.87 -0.33 0.48
N LEU A 28 3.47 0.55 -0.43
CA LEU A 28 2.11 1.05 -0.56
C LEU A 28 1.58 0.66 -1.96
N ARG A 29 0.27 0.45 -2.06
CA ARG A 29 -0.43 0.27 -3.34
C ARG A 29 -1.25 1.53 -3.62
N ARG A 30 -1.17 2.05 -4.85
CA ARG A 30 -1.96 3.21 -5.28
C ARG A 30 -3.46 2.87 -5.30
N PRO A 31 -4.33 3.82 -4.91
CA PRO A 31 -5.79 3.67 -4.94
C PRO A 31 -6.37 3.87 -6.36
N ASP A 32 -5.75 3.29 -7.39
CA ASP A 32 -6.22 3.43 -8.76
C ASP A 32 -7.53 2.62 -8.93
N GLY A 33 -8.64 3.29 -9.19
CA GLY A 33 -9.98 2.66 -9.27
C GLY A 33 -10.63 2.37 -7.91
N PHE A 34 -10.18 3.05 -6.84
CA PHE A 34 -10.70 2.90 -5.48
C PHE A 34 -12.20 3.19 -5.40
N ARG A 35 -12.94 2.21 -4.88
CA ARG A 35 -14.40 2.26 -4.70
C ARG A 35 -14.79 1.31 -3.57
N HIS A 36 -16.03 1.42 -3.11
CA HIS A 36 -16.61 0.45 -2.20
C HIS A 36 -16.56 -0.97 -2.80
N ALA A 37 -16.04 -1.93 -2.04
CA ALA A 37 -15.97 -3.34 -2.44
C ALA A 37 -17.03 -4.13 -1.68
N SER A 38 -18.12 -4.50 -2.36
CA SER A 38 -19.30 -5.14 -1.74
C SER A 38 -18.96 -6.43 -1.01
N ASP A 39 -18.06 -7.23 -1.58
CA ASP A 39 -17.72 -8.55 -1.05
C ASP A 39 -16.97 -8.40 0.28
N SER A 40 -15.95 -7.54 0.33
CA SER A 40 -15.24 -7.18 1.55
C SER A 40 -16.09 -6.37 2.54
N ALA A 41 -17.14 -5.71 2.07
CA ALA A 41 -18.05 -5.01 2.98
C ALA A 41 -18.90 -5.98 3.80
N SER A 42 -19.22 -7.16 3.25
CA SER A 42 -20.11 -8.14 3.89
C SER A 42 -19.65 -8.60 5.28
N ASP A 43 -18.35 -8.57 5.55
CA ASP A 43 -17.73 -9.03 6.80
C ASP A 43 -16.91 -7.95 7.53
N ASN A 44 -16.78 -6.75 6.96
CA ASN A 44 -16.05 -5.63 7.57
C ASN A 44 -17.00 -4.52 8.03
N ALA A 45 -17.19 -4.39 9.35
CA ALA A 45 -18.06 -3.38 9.94
C ALA A 45 -17.69 -1.94 9.54
N TYR A 46 -16.41 -1.64 9.27
CA TYR A 46 -15.98 -0.32 8.82
C TYR A 46 -16.41 0.01 7.39
N MET A 47 -16.67 -1.02 6.57
CA MET A 47 -17.10 -0.88 5.18
C MET A 47 -18.62 -0.83 5.03
N GLN A 48 -19.38 -0.92 6.12
CA GLN A 48 -20.83 -0.74 6.12
C GLN A 48 -21.24 0.74 6.01
N ALA A 49 -20.30 1.67 6.22
CA ALA A 49 -20.53 3.09 6.02
C ALA A 49 -20.71 3.41 4.53
N THR A 50 -21.76 4.15 4.19
CA THR A 50 -22.10 4.52 2.81
C THR A 50 -21.46 5.84 2.36
N ASP A 51 -20.99 6.65 3.31
CA ASP A 51 -20.41 7.96 3.05
C ASP A 51 -18.93 7.84 2.67
N PHE A 52 -18.70 7.33 1.46
CA PHE A 52 -17.38 7.14 0.87
C PHE A 52 -17.06 8.23 -0.15
N ASP A 53 -15.82 8.74 -0.10
CA ASP A 53 -15.30 9.75 -1.02
C ASP A 53 -13.98 9.28 -1.63
N ALA A 54 -14.04 8.84 -2.89
CA ALA A 54 -12.90 8.28 -3.62
C ALA A 54 -11.81 9.33 -3.87
N GLU A 55 -12.20 10.54 -4.26
CA GLU A 55 -11.25 11.60 -4.60
C GLU A 55 -10.49 12.06 -3.35
N ARG A 56 -11.21 12.21 -2.24
CA ARG A 56 -10.58 12.49 -0.94
C ARG A 56 -9.62 11.39 -0.52
N ALA A 57 -9.97 10.13 -0.73
CA ALA A 57 -9.09 9.00 -0.41
C ALA A 57 -7.80 9.02 -1.25
N VAL A 58 -7.89 9.33 -2.55
CA VAL A 58 -6.72 9.49 -3.42
C VAL A 58 -5.83 10.65 -2.92
N ALA A 59 -6.43 11.79 -2.58
CA ALA A 59 -5.70 12.93 -2.05
C ALA A 59 -5.01 12.62 -0.71
N GLN A 60 -5.71 11.92 0.20
CA GLN A 60 -5.15 11.48 1.49
C GLN A 60 -4.01 10.48 1.31
N TRP A 61 -4.13 9.54 0.36
CA TRP A 61 -3.08 8.59 0.04
C TRP A 61 -1.81 9.31 -0.46
N GLN A 62 -1.98 10.30 -1.34
CA GLN A 62 -0.84 11.10 -1.82
C GLN A 62 -0.20 11.89 -0.67
N GLY A 63 -1.01 12.51 0.20
CA GLY A 63 -0.53 13.19 1.40
C GLY A 63 0.24 12.27 2.36
N LEU A 64 -0.20 11.01 2.52
CA LEU A 64 0.52 10.00 3.30
C LEU A 64 1.89 9.70 2.69
N VAL A 65 1.96 9.48 1.36
CA VAL A 65 3.23 9.23 0.66
C VAL A 65 4.20 10.39 0.86
N ASP A 66 3.71 11.62 0.72
CA ASP A 66 4.54 12.82 0.86
C ASP A 66 5.02 12.99 2.30
N ALA A 67 4.17 12.76 3.29
CA ALA A 67 4.54 12.81 4.71
C ALA A 67 5.60 11.75 5.07
N LEU A 68 5.45 10.51 4.58
CA LEU A 68 6.41 9.43 4.82
C LEU A 68 7.78 9.75 4.18
N ARG A 69 7.78 10.28 2.96
CA ARG A 69 9.01 10.71 2.28
C ARG A 69 9.66 11.88 2.99
N ALA A 70 8.89 12.87 3.44
CA ALA A 70 9.39 14.00 4.23
C ALA A 70 10.00 13.56 5.57
N ALA A 71 9.47 12.49 6.16
CA ALA A 71 10.04 11.84 7.35
C ALA A 71 11.28 10.97 7.05
N GLY A 72 11.73 10.89 5.80
CA GLY A 72 12.95 10.18 5.40
C GLY A 72 12.75 8.69 5.07
N HIS A 73 11.51 8.20 4.96
CA HIS A 73 11.25 6.82 4.58
C HIS A 73 11.35 6.60 3.07
N LEU A 74 11.90 5.46 2.66
CA LEU A 74 11.74 4.94 1.30
C LEU A 74 10.32 4.41 1.13
N VAL A 75 9.59 4.95 0.16
CA VAL A 75 8.22 4.52 -0.17
C VAL A 75 8.20 3.89 -1.56
N LEU A 76 7.93 2.59 -1.60
CA LEU A 76 7.67 1.84 -2.82
C LEU A 76 6.16 1.87 -3.10
N ALA A 77 5.72 2.75 -3.99
CA ALA A 77 4.34 2.86 -4.41
C ALA A 77 4.08 2.02 -5.67
N LEU A 78 3.43 0.86 -5.51
CA LEU A 78 3.04 0.01 -6.62
C LEU A 78 1.77 0.54 -7.32
N PRO A 79 1.68 0.44 -8.66
CA PRO A 79 0.51 0.88 -9.41
C PRO A 79 -0.72 0.10 -8.98
N GLY A 80 -1.87 0.75 -8.77
CA GLY A 80 -3.15 0.14 -8.41
C GLY A 80 -3.68 -0.81 -9.49
N ASP A 81 -4.84 -1.39 -9.27
CA ASP A 81 -5.54 -2.20 -10.26
C ASP A 81 -7.05 -1.99 -10.09
N PRO A 82 -7.75 -1.41 -11.09
CA PRO A 82 -9.18 -1.15 -11.01
C PRO A 82 -10.04 -2.40 -10.81
N THR A 83 -9.52 -3.59 -11.12
CA THR A 83 -10.24 -4.85 -10.88
C THR A 83 -10.22 -5.29 -9.42
N THR A 84 -9.32 -4.72 -8.60
CA THR A 84 -9.14 -5.01 -7.17
C THR A 84 -9.16 -3.71 -6.35
N PRO A 85 -10.35 -3.10 -6.14
CA PRO A 85 -10.45 -1.77 -5.51
C PRO A 85 -9.96 -1.71 -4.06
N GLU A 86 -9.99 -2.82 -3.33
CA GLU A 86 -9.55 -2.94 -1.94
C GLU A 86 -8.06 -3.28 -1.78
N ALA A 87 -7.33 -3.51 -2.88
CA ALA A 87 -5.91 -3.91 -2.85
C ALA A 87 -4.95 -2.81 -2.33
N VAL A 88 -5.48 -1.66 -1.91
CA VAL A 88 -4.75 -0.59 -1.23
C VAL A 88 -4.15 -1.02 0.12
N PHE A 89 -4.59 -2.16 0.66
CA PHE A 89 -4.13 -2.76 1.92
C PHE A 89 -3.22 -3.99 1.70
N PRO A 90 -1.94 -3.79 1.31
CA PRO A 90 -1.02 -4.91 1.03
C PRO A 90 -0.77 -5.81 2.25
N ASN A 91 -0.98 -5.29 3.46
CA ASN A 91 -0.85 -6.04 4.72
C ASN A 91 -1.87 -7.17 4.86
N ASN A 92 -2.94 -7.20 4.05
CA ASN A 92 -3.90 -8.30 4.05
C ASN A 92 -3.46 -9.49 3.20
N VAL A 93 -2.43 -9.32 2.36
CA VAL A 93 -1.99 -10.34 1.40
C VAL A 93 -0.65 -10.96 1.76
N PHE A 94 0.24 -10.23 2.43
CA PHE A 94 1.53 -10.78 2.79
C PHE A 94 2.07 -10.21 4.11
N ALA A 95 2.98 -10.96 4.70
CA ALA A 95 3.80 -10.53 5.83
C ALA A 95 5.27 -10.79 5.53
N THR A 96 6.15 -10.01 6.17
CA THR A 96 7.61 -10.20 6.04
C THR A 96 8.24 -10.44 7.40
N ALA A 97 9.27 -11.27 7.41
CA ALA A 97 10.19 -11.45 8.53
C ALA A 97 11.62 -11.49 7.96
N PRO A 98 12.68 -11.37 8.78
CA PRO A 98 14.05 -11.48 8.29
C PRO A 98 14.25 -12.75 7.44
N GLY A 99 14.58 -12.58 6.15
CA GLY A 99 14.79 -13.67 5.20
C GLY A 99 13.53 -14.44 4.77
N ARG A 100 12.32 -13.96 5.10
CA ARG A 100 11.08 -14.69 4.82
C ARG A 100 9.96 -13.78 4.33
N LEU A 101 9.23 -14.27 3.33
CA LEU A 101 7.97 -13.73 2.84
C LEU A 101 6.88 -14.78 3.10
N VAL A 102 5.74 -14.34 3.60
CA VAL A 102 4.53 -15.15 3.81
C VAL A 102 3.42 -14.52 2.98
N ILE A 103 2.70 -15.31 2.20
CA ILE A 103 1.60 -14.89 1.31
C ILE A 103 0.41 -15.81 1.61
#